data_AF-A0A6C0KQA3-F1
#
_entry.id   AF-A0A6C0KQA3-F1
#
_cell.length_a   1.000
_cell.length_b   1.000
_cell.length_c   1.000
_cell.angle_alpha   90.00
_cell.angle_beta   90.00
_cell.angle_gamma   90.00
#
_symmetry.space_group_name_H-M   'P 1'
#
loop_
_entity.id
_entity.type
_entity.pdbx_description
1 polymer ?
#
loop_
_entity_poly.entity_id
_entity_poly.type
_entity_poly.pdbx_seq_one_letter_code
_entity_poly.pdbx_strand_id
1 'polypeptide(L)'
;MAASADEDQPYEALPHQKSNYSLFDDPKLKDMFKNLPEEDQKAYKKSGEYMYSYDYVNTEKPDEKIYESVAYIAEGLKSGLRPSQLDNSEITLVKSVYGDKWYERFGYKSDKD
;
A
#
# COMPACT_ATOMS: atom_id res chain seq x y z
N MET A 1 32.74 27.74 22.62
CA MET A 1 32.04 26.53 23.10
C MET A 1 31.68 25.73 21.87
N ALA A 2 32.34 24.59 21.67
CA ALA A 2 32.27 23.78 20.45
C ALA A 2 31.01 22.91 20.44
N ALA A 3 30.39 22.80 19.27
CA ALA A 3 29.29 21.89 18.98
C ALA A 3 29.77 20.45 19.10
N SER A 4 29.14 19.65 19.97
CA SER A 4 29.30 18.21 20.01
C SER A 4 28.45 17.61 18.89
N ALA A 5 29.13 17.01 17.92
CA ALA A 5 28.55 16.22 16.86
C ALA A 5 27.77 15.04 17.45
N ASP A 6 26.47 14.96 17.13
CA ASP A 6 25.69 13.73 17.28
C ASP A 6 26.29 12.69 16.33
N GLU A 7 26.86 11.65 16.92
CA GLU A 7 27.47 10.52 16.21
C GLU A 7 26.39 9.71 15.48
N ASP A 8 26.57 9.55 14.16
CA ASP A 8 25.89 8.58 13.30
C ASP A 8 26.09 7.16 13.87
N GLN A 9 25.17 6.71 14.72
CA GLN A 9 25.06 5.30 15.07
C GLN A 9 24.42 4.56 13.87
N PRO A 10 25.06 3.53 13.30
CA PRO A 10 24.48 2.77 12.20
C PRO A 10 23.20 2.08 12.69
N TYR A 11 22.09 2.28 11.96
CA TYR A 11 20.85 1.59 12.27
C TYR A 11 21.07 0.08 12.07
N GLU A 12 21.11 -0.69 13.14
CA GLU A 12 21.03 -2.15 13.04
C GLU A 12 19.57 -2.52 12.74
N ALA A 13 19.31 -2.98 11.52
CA ALA A 13 18.00 -3.48 11.15
C ALA A 13 17.66 -4.70 12.03
N LEU A 14 16.74 -4.52 12.98
CA LEU A 14 16.25 -5.63 13.81
C LEU A 14 15.64 -6.71 12.90
N PRO A 15 15.90 -8.01 13.16
CA PRO A 15 15.32 -9.08 12.37
C PRO A 15 13.78 -9.02 12.48
N HIS A 16 13.11 -8.77 11.35
CA HIS A 16 11.65 -8.83 11.27
C HIS A 16 11.19 -10.28 11.46
N GLN A 17 11.03 -10.71 12.71
CA GLN A 17 10.25 -11.89 13.01
C GLN A 17 8.81 -11.59 12.59
N LYS A 18 8.30 -12.32 11.59
CA LYS A 18 6.87 -12.33 11.28
C LYS A 18 6.13 -12.88 12.49
N SER A 19 5.71 -12.01 13.41
CA SER A 19 4.82 -12.41 14.47
C SER A 19 3.44 -12.66 13.86
N ASN A 20 2.89 -13.87 14.02
CA ASN A 20 1.48 -14.17 13.69
C ASN A 20 0.48 -13.45 14.61
N TYR A 21 0.92 -12.39 15.28
CA TYR A 21 0.09 -11.59 16.15
C TYR A 21 -0.80 -10.68 15.31
N SER A 22 -2.11 -10.89 15.43
CA SER A 22 -3.15 -10.10 14.80
C SER A 22 -3.72 -9.13 15.83
N LEU A 23 -3.61 -7.83 15.57
CA LEU A 23 -4.24 -6.80 16.41
C LEU A 23 -5.76 -6.98 16.51
N PHE A 24 -6.38 -7.55 15.47
CA PHE A 24 -7.82 -7.82 15.44
C PHE A 24 -8.22 -9.00 16.33
N ASP A 25 -7.26 -9.84 16.73
CA ASP A 25 -7.47 -10.98 17.60
C ASP A 25 -6.98 -10.78 19.03
N ASP A 26 -6.49 -9.58 19.36
CA ASP A 26 -6.02 -9.31 20.70
C ASP A 26 -7.19 -9.34 21.72
N PRO A 27 -7.14 -10.23 22.73
CA PRO A 27 -8.21 -10.35 23.71
C PRO A 27 -8.40 -9.08 24.55
N LYS A 28 -7.33 -8.31 24.82
CA LYS A 28 -7.43 -7.03 25.53
C LYS A 28 -8.20 -6.00 24.72
N LEU A 29 -7.96 -5.93 23.40
CA LEU A 29 -8.69 -5.01 22.52
C LEU A 29 -10.18 -5.40 22.43
N LYS A 30 -10.48 -6.71 22.35
CA LYS A 30 -11.86 -7.21 22.37
C LYS A 30 -12.58 -6.88 23.68
N ASP A 31 -11.91 -7.01 24.82
CA ASP A 31 -12.50 -6.70 26.12
C ASP A 31 -12.65 -5.19 26.35
N MET A 32 -11.69 -4.39 25.91
CA MET A 32 -11.82 -2.93 25.91
C MET A 32 -13.02 -2.49 25.07
N PHE A 33 -13.21 -3.07 23.89
CA PHE A 33 -14.35 -2.75 23.03
C PHE A 33 -15.70 -3.11 23.66
N LYS A 34 -15.80 -4.26 24.34
CA LYS A 34 -17.04 -4.68 25.04
C LYS A 34 -17.41 -3.78 26.20
N ASN A 35 -16.41 -3.17 26.85
CA ASN A 35 -16.61 -2.29 28.01
C ASN A 35 -16.96 -0.85 27.62
N LEU A 36 -16.95 -0.50 26.33
CA LEU A 36 -17.40 0.80 25.86
C LEU A 36 -18.93 0.95 26.02
N PRO A 37 -19.44 2.17 26.22
CA PRO A 37 -20.86 2.46 26.07
C PRO A 37 -21.42 1.97 24.73
N GLU A 38 -22.68 1.55 24.70
CA GLU A 38 -23.30 0.99 23.49
C GLU A 38 -23.32 1.99 22.32
N GLU A 39 -23.49 3.27 22.62
CA GLU A 39 -23.40 4.39 21.67
C GLU A 39 -22.02 4.42 20.98
N ASP A 40 -20.95 4.31 21.75
CA ASP A 40 -19.58 4.35 21.24
C ASP A 40 -19.25 3.10 20.43
N GLN A 41 -19.71 1.92 20.87
CA GLN A 41 -19.55 0.68 20.10
C GLN A 41 -20.21 0.77 18.72
N LYS A 42 -21.40 1.37 18.64
CA LYS A 42 -22.11 1.61 17.37
C LYS A 42 -21.36 2.62 16.50
N ALA A 43 -20.88 3.71 17.10
CA ALA A 43 -20.09 4.71 16.38
C ALA A 43 -18.82 4.11 15.77
N TYR A 44 -18.05 3.33 16.55
CA TYR A 44 -16.85 2.64 16.05
C TYR A 44 -17.14 1.66 14.92
N LYS A 45 -18.21 0.86 15.03
CA LYS A 45 -18.62 -0.05 13.95
C LYS A 45 -18.95 0.70 12.68
N LYS A 46 -19.75 1.77 12.80
CA LYS A 46 -20.15 2.62 11.67
C LYS A 46 -18.94 3.29 11.00
N SER A 47 -17.97 3.76 11.80
CA SER A 47 -16.72 4.33 11.28
C SER A 47 -15.87 3.28 10.55
N GLY A 48 -15.78 2.06 11.09
CA GLY A 48 -15.09 0.96 10.43
C GLY A 48 -15.75 0.56 9.11
N GLU A 49 -17.08 0.40 9.10
CA GLU A 49 -17.85 0.15 7.89
C GLU A 49 -17.63 1.25 6.85
N TYR A 50 -17.66 2.53 7.23
CA TYR A 50 -17.38 3.63 6.32
C TYR A 50 -15.95 3.55 5.74
N MET A 51 -14.94 3.33 6.58
CA MET A 51 -13.54 3.24 6.14
C MET A 51 -13.29 2.09 5.16
N TYR A 52 -13.92 0.93 5.37
CA TYR A 52 -13.73 -0.25 4.53
C TYR A 52 -14.82 -0.45 3.48
N SER A 53 -15.79 0.48 3.36
CA SER A 53 -16.85 0.41 2.35
C SER A 53 -16.39 0.79 0.94
N TYR A 54 -15.20 1.37 0.80
CA TYR A 54 -14.69 1.79 -0.49
C TYR A 54 -14.18 0.60 -1.30
N ASP A 55 -14.91 0.23 -2.36
CA ASP A 55 -14.52 -0.81 -3.30
C ASP A 55 -13.52 -0.25 -4.32
N TYR A 56 -12.23 -0.37 -4.00
CA TYR A 56 -11.13 0.01 -4.89
C TYR A 56 -11.03 -0.85 -6.17
N VAL A 57 -11.80 -1.94 -6.28
CA VAL A 57 -11.75 -2.88 -7.41
C VAL A 57 -12.81 -2.54 -8.47
N ASN A 58 -14.00 -2.07 -8.08
CA ASN A 58 -15.10 -1.77 -9.00
C ASN A 58 -15.40 -0.29 -9.25
N THR A 59 -14.59 0.64 -8.74
CA THR A 59 -14.79 2.07 -9.05
C THR A 59 -14.49 2.38 -10.52
N GLU A 60 -15.49 2.91 -11.25
CA GLU A 60 -15.38 3.28 -12.69
C GLU A 60 -14.30 4.33 -13.00
N LYS A 61 -13.78 5.02 -11.97
CA LYS A 61 -12.70 5.98 -12.10
C LYS A 61 -11.63 5.70 -11.05
N PRO A 62 -10.39 5.38 -11.46
CA PRO A 62 -9.25 5.36 -10.57
C PRO A 62 -9.11 6.73 -9.87
N ASP A 63 -8.77 6.72 -8.59
CA ASP A 63 -8.39 7.92 -7.82
C ASP A 63 -7.28 8.68 -8.56
N GLU A 64 -7.29 10.02 -8.54
CA GLU A 64 -6.23 10.86 -9.14
C GLU A 64 -4.82 10.45 -8.69
N LYS A 65 -4.70 9.96 -7.45
CA LYS A 65 -3.43 9.43 -6.91
C LYS A 65 -2.94 8.17 -7.63
N ILE A 66 -3.86 7.35 -8.12
CA ILE A 66 -3.52 6.15 -8.93
C ILE A 66 -2.94 6.60 -10.26
N TYR A 67 -3.51 7.64 -10.89
CA TYR A 67 -2.99 8.18 -12.14
C TYR A 67 -1.59 8.77 -12.00
N GLU A 68 -1.31 9.52 -10.93
CA GLU A 68 0.04 10.04 -10.68
C GLU A 68 1.06 8.91 -10.50
N SER A 69 0.70 7.89 -9.71
CA SER A 69 1.57 6.73 -9.47
C SER A 69 1.87 5.97 -10.77
N VAL A 70 0.86 5.74 -11.61
CA VAL A 70 1.04 5.10 -12.92
C VAL A 70 1.85 5.98 -13.88
N ALA A 71 1.74 7.31 -13.79
CA ALA A 71 2.55 8.22 -14.60
C ALA A 71 4.05 8.09 -14.27
N TYR A 72 4.42 7.98 -12.99
CA TYR A 72 5.82 7.73 -12.61
C TYR A 72 6.35 6.40 -13.16
N ILE A 73 5.56 5.33 -13.06
CA ILE A 73 5.94 4.03 -13.60
C ILE A 73 6.08 4.10 -15.13
N ALA A 74 5.17 4.78 -15.81
CA ALA A 74 5.20 4.97 -17.26
C ALA A 74 6.44 5.75 -17.72
N GLU A 75 6.87 6.79 -16.98
CA GLU A 75 8.12 7.50 -17.28
C GLU A 75 9.35 6.63 -17.05
N GLY A 76 9.34 5.77 -16.03
CA GLY A 76 10.38 4.75 -15.82
C GLY A 76 10.51 3.81 -17.02
N LEU A 77 9.38 3.25 -17.47
CA LEU A 77 9.33 2.33 -18.62
C LEU A 77 9.82 3.00 -19.90
N LYS A 78 9.40 4.25 -20.17
CA LYS A 78 9.91 5.03 -21.31
C LYS A 78 11.41 5.31 -21.23
N SER A 79 11.94 5.42 -20.02
CA SER A 79 13.37 5.66 -19.75
C SER A 79 14.22 4.39 -19.79
N GLY A 80 13.62 3.24 -20.07
CA GLY A 80 14.31 1.95 -20.22
C GLY A 80 14.25 1.04 -19.00
N LEU A 81 13.42 1.35 -18.00
CA LEU A 81 13.07 0.41 -16.93
C LEU A 81 12.37 -0.80 -17.55
N ARG A 82 12.81 -2.01 -17.24
CA ARG A 82 12.18 -3.23 -17.77
C ARG A 82 10.94 -3.61 -16.95
N PRO A 83 9.86 -4.12 -17.58
CA PRO A 83 8.71 -4.69 -16.88
C PRO A 83 9.09 -5.67 -15.77
N SER A 84 10.14 -6.48 -15.97
CA SER A 84 10.64 -7.43 -14.98
C SER A 84 11.19 -6.80 -13.70
N GLN A 85 11.45 -5.48 -13.70
CA GLN A 85 11.98 -4.73 -12.55
C GLN A 85 10.88 -4.07 -11.73
N LEU A 86 9.64 -4.07 -12.22
CA LEU A 86 8.49 -3.58 -11.46
C LEU A 86 8.13 -4.59 -10.37
N ASP A 87 7.71 -4.07 -9.22
CA ASP A 87 7.14 -4.91 -8.18
C ASP A 87 5.71 -5.33 -8.51
N ASN A 88 5.18 -6.31 -7.77
CA ASN A 88 3.83 -6.82 -8.01
C ASN A 88 2.74 -5.75 -7.84
N SER A 89 2.95 -4.78 -6.94
CA SER A 89 2.00 -3.70 -6.68
C SER A 89 1.97 -2.73 -7.86
N GLU A 90 3.14 -2.37 -8.39
CA GLU A 90 3.31 -1.55 -9.59
C GLU A 90 2.66 -2.22 -10.80
N ILE A 91 2.89 -3.53 -10.99
CA ILE A 91 2.24 -4.30 -12.06
C ILE A 91 0.72 -4.25 -11.93
N THR A 92 0.18 -4.45 -10.71
CA THR A 92 -1.27 -4.36 -10.46
C THR A 92 -1.82 -2.97 -10.76
N LEU A 93 -1.10 -1.91 -10.38
CA LEU A 93 -1.44 -0.51 -10.65
C LEU A 93 -1.48 -0.21 -12.15
N VAL A 94 -0.47 -0.64 -12.90
CA VAL A 94 -0.40 -0.41 -14.33
C VAL A 94 -1.47 -1.22 -15.07
N LYS A 95 -1.77 -2.45 -14.60
CA LYS A 95 -2.87 -3.29 -15.13
C LYS A 95 -4.25 -2.67 -14.89
N SER A 96 -4.49 -2.05 -13.73
CA SER A 96 -5.79 -1.43 -13.45
C SER A 96 -6.07 -0.23 -14.37
N VAL A 97 -5.04 0.45 -14.87
CA VAL A 97 -5.18 1.61 -15.75
C VAL A 97 -5.10 1.26 -17.25
N TYR A 98 -4.15 0.40 -17.66
CA TYR A 98 -3.89 0.09 -19.08
C TYR A 98 -4.34 -1.30 -19.53
N GLY A 99 -4.78 -2.15 -18.60
CA GLY A 99 -5.20 -3.54 -18.84
C GLY A 99 -4.05 -4.55 -18.82
N ASP A 100 -4.39 -5.83 -19.03
CA ASP A 100 -3.43 -6.94 -18.94
C ASP A 100 -2.26 -6.85 -19.94
N LYS A 101 -2.50 -6.20 -21.08
CA LYS A 101 -1.52 -6.01 -22.16
C LYS A 101 -0.84 -4.64 -22.11
N TRP A 102 -0.67 -4.08 -20.91
CA TRP A 102 -0.07 -2.76 -20.74
C TRP A 102 1.35 -2.65 -21.34
N TYR A 103 2.14 -3.72 -21.28
CA TYR A 103 3.54 -3.77 -21.70
C TYR A 103 3.72 -3.56 -23.22
N GLU A 104 2.73 -3.93 -24.04
CA GLU A 104 2.74 -3.72 -25.49
C GLU A 104 2.77 -2.23 -25.84
N ARG A 105 2.17 -1.38 -24.99
CA ARG A 105 2.16 0.09 -25.17
C ARG A 105 3.53 0.72 -25.05
N PHE A 106 4.45 0.05 -24.36
CA PHE A 106 5.82 0.52 -24.13
C PHE A 106 6.84 -0.23 -24.98
N GLY A 107 6.38 -1.08 -25.91
CA GLY A 107 7.25 -1.78 -26.87
C GLY A 107 7.88 -3.09 -26.35
N TYR A 108 7.42 -3.61 -25.21
CA TYR A 108 7.84 -4.90 -24.68
C TYR A 108 6.96 -6.04 -25.23
N LYS A 109 7.48 -7.27 -25.24
CA LYS A 109 6.74 -8.46 -25.70
C LYS A 109 6.04 -9.19 -24.55
N SER A 110 6.54 -9.01 -23.33
CA SER A 110 5.95 -9.57 -22.11
C SER A 110 6.14 -8.65 -20.90
N ASP A 111 5.33 -8.86 -19.86
CA ASP A 111 5.50 -8.24 -18.55
C ASP A 111 6.72 -8.79 -17.76
N LYS A 112 7.55 -9.62 -18.41
CA LYS A 112 8.76 -10.25 -17.85
C LYS A 112 10.03 -9.97 -18.66
N ASP A 113 9.95 -9.16 -19.72
CA ASP A 113 11.11 -8.74 -20.53
C ASP A 113 11.98 -7.70 -19.82
#